data_AF-A0A7K6FA99-F1
#
_entry.id   AF-A0A7K6FA99-F1
#
_cell.length_a   1.000
_cell.length_b   1.000
_cell.length_c   1.000
_cell.angle_alpha   90.00
_cell.angle_beta   90.00
_cell.angle_gamma   90.00
#
_symmetry.space_group_name_H-M   'P 1'
#
loop_
_entity.id
_entity.type
_entity.pdbx_description
1 polymer ?
#
loop_
_entity_poly.entity_id
_entity_poly.type
_entity_poly.pdbx_seq_one_letter_code
_entity_poly.pdbx_strand_id
1 'polypeptide(L)'
;ATPEGMALAYGSLVLMALLPIFFGALRSVSCAKSKNSSEMPETITSRDAARFPIVASCTLLGLYLFFKIFSQEYINLLLSMYFFVLGILALSHTISPMMNRFFPANFPNKQYQLLFTQGSGESKEEIVNYEFDTKDLVCLALSSVVGVWYLLRKHWIANNLFGLAFSLNGVELLHLNNVSTGCILLGGLFIYDVFWVFGTNVMVTVAKSFEAPIKLVFPQDLLEKGLDADNFAMLGLGDIVIPGIFIALLLRFDISLKKNTHTYFYTSFVAYIFGLGLTIFIMHIFKHAQPALLYLVPACIGFPLLVALAKGEVTEMFSYESSAEILPHTPRLTHFPTVSGSPASLADSMQQKLSCPRRRRQQSPSAM
;
A
#
# COMPACT_ATOMS: atom_id res chain seq x y z
N ALA A 1 9.87 4.11 33.74
CA ALA A 1 10.68 3.58 32.63
C ALA A 1 12.15 3.62 32.99
N THR A 2 12.66 2.49 33.47
CA THR A 2 14.10 2.26 33.57
C THR A 2 14.78 2.46 32.22
N PRO A 3 16.08 2.85 32.19
CA PRO A 3 16.86 2.91 30.95
C PRO A 3 16.80 1.60 30.15
N GLU A 4 16.80 0.47 30.84
CA GLU A 4 16.68 -0.87 30.25
C GLU A 4 15.31 -1.12 29.61
N GLY A 5 14.22 -0.75 30.29
CA GLY A 5 12.86 -0.86 29.75
C GLY A 5 12.63 0.02 28.52
N MET A 6 13.17 1.26 28.53
CA MET A 6 13.14 2.13 27.36
C MET A 6 13.94 1.55 26.19
N ALA A 7 15.14 1.03 26.44
CA ALA A 7 15.96 0.41 25.39
C ALA A 7 15.29 -0.81 24.78
N LEU A 8 14.65 -1.66 25.61
CA LEU A 8 13.89 -2.82 25.15
C LEU A 8 12.68 -2.40 24.32
N ALA A 9 11.96 -1.36 24.73
CA ALA A 9 10.82 -0.84 23.99
C ALA A 9 11.22 -0.29 22.62
N TYR A 10 12.27 0.52 22.56
CA TYR A 10 12.79 1.04 21.29
C TYR A 10 13.32 -0.07 20.39
N GLY A 11 14.08 -1.03 20.93
CA GLY A 11 14.56 -2.18 20.17
C GLY A 11 13.42 -3.03 19.60
N SER A 12 12.35 -3.23 20.38
CA SER A 12 11.16 -3.95 19.94
C SER A 12 10.41 -3.21 18.83
N LEU A 13 10.26 -1.89 18.94
CA LEU A 13 9.64 -1.07 17.89
C LEU A 13 10.44 -1.08 16.59
N VAL A 14 11.77 -0.97 16.68
CA VAL A 14 12.64 -1.09 15.50
C VAL A 14 12.45 -2.46 14.85
N LEU A 15 12.51 -3.55 15.62
CA LEU A 15 12.28 -4.90 15.09
C LEU A 15 10.91 -5.01 14.40
N MET A 16 9.85 -4.54 15.06
CA MET A 16 8.50 -4.55 14.51
C MET A 16 8.36 -3.71 13.24
N ALA A 17 9.10 -2.62 13.09
CA ALA A 17 9.12 -1.82 11.86
C ALA A 17 9.86 -2.52 10.70
N LEU A 18 10.93 -3.27 11.00
CA LEU A 18 11.73 -3.93 9.98
C LEU A 18 11.02 -5.12 9.31
N LEU A 19 10.22 -5.88 10.06
CA LEU A 19 9.49 -7.04 9.55
C LEU A 19 8.56 -6.71 8.36
N PRO A 20 7.61 -5.76 8.46
CA PRO A 20 6.71 -5.43 7.36
C PRO A 20 7.45 -4.81 6.17
N ILE A 21 8.54 -4.07 6.39
CA ILE A 21 9.36 -3.53 5.29
C ILE A 21 10.02 -4.68 4.52
N PHE A 22 10.66 -5.61 5.23
CA PHE A 22 11.37 -6.73 4.60
C PHE A 22 10.41 -7.68 3.87
N PHE A 23 9.39 -8.19 4.57
CA PHE A 23 8.42 -9.10 3.97
C PHE A 23 7.55 -8.41 2.93
N GLY A 24 7.15 -7.16 3.18
CA GLY A 24 6.39 -6.34 2.23
C GLY A 24 7.17 -6.13 0.94
N ALA A 25 8.47 -5.81 1.00
CA ALA A 25 9.31 -5.66 -0.19
C ALA A 25 9.41 -6.96 -1.02
N LEU A 26 9.61 -8.11 -0.36
CA LEU A 26 9.66 -9.42 -1.02
C LEU A 26 8.32 -9.80 -1.67
N ARG A 27 7.21 -9.54 -0.98
CA ARG A 27 5.85 -9.76 -1.51
C ARG A 27 5.54 -8.81 -2.66
N SER A 28 5.94 -7.54 -2.57
CA SER A 28 5.87 -6.52 -3.62
C SER A 28 6.46 -7.01 -4.95
N VAL A 29 7.63 -7.68 -4.89
CA VAL A 29 8.29 -8.27 -6.06
C VAL A 29 7.52 -9.49 -6.60
N SER A 30 7.02 -10.34 -5.70
CA SER A 30 6.28 -11.55 -6.07
C SER A 30 4.94 -11.20 -6.75
N CYS A 31 4.24 -10.19 -6.22
CA CYS A 31 3.05 -9.59 -6.81
C CYS A 31 3.34 -9.04 -8.22
N ALA A 32 4.43 -8.28 -8.38
CA ALA A 32 4.84 -7.76 -9.69
C ALA A 32 5.19 -8.85 -10.73
N LYS A 33 5.52 -10.08 -10.29
CA LYS A 33 5.76 -11.23 -11.18
C LYS A 33 4.49 -12.03 -11.49
N SER A 34 3.47 -11.94 -10.63
CA SER A 34 2.20 -12.62 -10.81
C SER A 34 1.39 -11.91 -11.90
N LYS A 35 1.03 -12.63 -12.97
CA LYS A 35 0.28 -12.09 -14.12
C LYS A 35 -1.25 -12.03 -13.88
N ASN A 36 -1.71 -12.24 -12.65
CA ASN A 36 -3.15 -12.25 -12.36
C ASN A 36 -3.69 -10.82 -12.37
N SER A 37 -4.66 -10.55 -13.24
CA SER A 37 -5.29 -9.25 -13.45
C SER A 37 -6.12 -8.74 -12.26
N SER A 38 -6.44 -9.60 -11.28
CA SER A 38 -7.29 -9.28 -10.13
C SER A 38 -6.57 -8.58 -8.98
N GLU A 39 -5.24 -8.62 -8.93
CA GLU A 39 -4.42 -8.02 -7.85
C GLU A 39 -3.40 -7.03 -8.44
N MET A 40 -3.80 -6.23 -9.43
CA MET A 40 -2.90 -5.18 -9.92
C MET A 40 -2.59 -4.19 -8.77
N PRO A 41 -1.31 -3.99 -8.44
CA PRO A 41 -0.92 -3.08 -7.38
C PRO A 41 -1.25 -1.63 -7.78
N GLU A 42 -1.60 -0.81 -6.80
CA GLU A 42 -1.94 0.58 -7.04
C GLU A 42 -0.65 1.37 -7.31
N THR A 43 -0.47 1.80 -8.55
CA THR A 43 0.74 2.51 -8.98
C THR A 43 0.64 4.00 -8.69
N ILE A 44 1.56 4.53 -7.88
CA ILE A 44 1.64 5.95 -7.57
C ILE A 44 2.49 6.64 -8.63
N THR A 45 1.88 7.61 -9.34
CA THR A 45 2.58 8.44 -10.34
C THR A 45 3.25 9.65 -9.69
N SER A 46 4.16 10.31 -10.40
CA SER A 46 4.84 11.54 -9.93
C SER A 46 3.87 12.66 -9.55
N ARG A 47 2.75 12.75 -10.27
CA ARG A 47 1.71 13.75 -10.00
C ARG A 47 0.96 13.44 -8.70
N ASP A 48 0.67 12.17 -8.45
CA ASP A 48 -0.02 11.73 -7.25
C ASP A 48 0.89 11.86 -6.02
N ALA A 49 2.17 11.48 -6.16
CA ALA A 49 3.19 11.68 -5.15
C ALA A 49 3.34 13.15 -4.73
N ALA A 50 3.37 14.09 -5.70
CA ALA A 50 3.46 15.51 -5.39
C ALA A 50 2.21 16.08 -4.69
N ARG A 51 1.04 15.50 -4.96
CA ARG A 51 -0.23 15.89 -4.31
C ARG A 51 -0.39 15.29 -2.91
N PHE A 52 0.31 14.19 -2.63
CA PHE A 52 0.16 13.44 -1.38
C PHE A 52 0.35 14.30 -0.12
N PRO A 53 1.40 15.14 0.02
CA PRO A 53 1.56 16.02 1.18
C PRO A 53 0.43 17.06 1.34
N ILE A 54 -0.12 17.54 0.23
CA ILE A 54 -1.19 18.53 0.21
C ILE A 54 -2.49 17.87 0.70
N VAL A 55 -2.82 16.70 0.14
CA VAL A 55 -3.99 15.91 0.56
C VAL A 55 -3.89 15.52 2.03
N ALA A 56 -2.71 15.08 2.48
CA ALA A 56 -2.44 14.78 3.88
C ALA A 56 -2.63 16.00 4.79
N SER A 57 -2.20 17.19 4.35
CA SER A 57 -2.38 18.45 5.08
C SER A 57 -3.84 18.84 5.21
N CYS A 58 -4.60 18.78 4.12
CA CYS A 58 -6.03 19.04 4.13
C CYS A 58 -6.78 18.05 5.03
N THR A 59 -6.42 16.76 4.97
CA THR A 59 -7.03 15.71 5.78
C THR A 59 -6.73 15.89 7.26
N LEU A 60 -5.47 16.18 7.62
CA LEU A 60 -5.06 16.42 8.99
C LEU A 60 -5.77 17.65 9.59
N LEU A 61 -5.81 18.76 8.85
CA LEU A 61 -6.50 19.97 9.26
C LEU A 61 -8.01 19.75 9.38
N GLY A 62 -8.61 19.04 8.42
CA GLY A 62 -10.03 18.68 8.45
C GLY A 62 -10.37 17.84 9.68
N LEU A 63 -9.57 16.82 9.98
CA LEU A 63 -9.74 15.99 11.16
C LEU A 63 -9.55 16.78 12.46
N TYR A 64 -8.58 17.69 12.51
CA TYR A 64 -8.38 18.59 13.65
C TYR A 64 -9.59 19.49 13.91
N LEU A 65 -10.16 20.10 12.86
CA LEU A 65 -11.38 20.90 12.97
C LEU A 65 -12.55 20.01 13.41
N PHE A 66 -12.63 18.78 12.90
CA PHE A 66 -13.67 17.83 13.28
C PHE A 66 -13.63 17.49 14.77
N PHE A 67 -12.44 17.19 15.33
CA PHE A 67 -12.22 16.99 16.77
C PHE A 67 -12.51 18.23 17.63
N LYS A 68 -12.40 19.43 17.05
CA LYS A 68 -12.76 20.68 17.72
C LYS A 68 -14.27 20.92 17.77
N ILE A 69 -15.01 20.40 16.79
CA ILE A 69 -16.45 20.65 16.62
C ILE A 69 -17.29 19.53 17.27
N PHE A 70 -16.87 18.28 17.15
CA PHE A 70 -17.57 17.10 17.67
C PHE A 70 -16.85 16.49 18.88
N SER A 71 -17.58 15.73 19.71
CA SER A 71 -16.95 15.05 20.84
C SER A 71 -15.98 13.96 20.37
N GLN A 72 -14.85 13.86 21.07
CA GLN A 72 -13.78 12.91 20.75
C GLN A 72 -14.27 11.46 20.76
N GLU A 73 -15.24 11.13 21.62
CA GLU A 73 -15.77 9.77 21.77
C GLU A 73 -16.48 9.29 20.49
N TYR A 74 -17.37 10.09 19.90
CA TYR A 74 -18.05 9.70 18.67
C TYR A 74 -17.08 9.56 17.50
N ILE A 75 -16.08 10.44 17.43
CA ILE A 75 -15.05 10.39 16.39
C ILE A 75 -14.23 9.11 16.54
N ASN A 76 -13.71 8.84 17.75
CA ASN A 76 -12.93 7.64 18.02
C ASN A 76 -13.73 6.36 17.82
N LEU A 77 -15.03 6.35 18.15
CA LEU A 77 -15.92 5.21 17.86
C LEU A 77 -16.06 4.97 16.35
N LEU A 78 -16.31 6.03 15.57
CA LEU A 78 -16.44 5.95 14.12
C LEU A 78 -15.15 5.44 13.46
N LEU A 79 -14.01 6.04 13.84
CA LEU A 79 -12.70 5.64 13.33
C LEU A 79 -12.32 4.23 13.75
N SER A 80 -12.62 3.83 15.00
CA SER A 80 -12.38 2.47 15.47
C SER A 80 -13.16 1.45 14.64
N MET A 81 -14.43 1.73 14.31
CA MET A 81 -15.23 0.87 13.44
C MET A 81 -14.66 0.80 12.02
N TYR A 82 -14.24 1.94 11.45
CA TYR A 82 -13.62 1.99 10.12
C TYR A 82 -12.32 1.18 10.06
N PHE A 83 -11.39 1.42 10.99
CA PHE A 83 -10.12 0.71 11.05
C PHE A 83 -10.26 -0.74 11.49
N PHE A 84 -11.32 -1.10 12.20
CA PHE A 84 -11.65 -2.49 12.50
C PHE A 84 -11.98 -3.28 11.23
N VAL A 85 -12.87 -2.75 10.37
CA VAL A 85 -13.24 -3.42 9.12
C VAL A 85 -12.02 -3.55 8.21
N LEU A 86 -11.30 -2.45 8.01
CA LEU A 86 -10.06 -2.47 7.21
C LEU A 86 -9.01 -3.39 7.83
N GLY A 87 -8.91 -3.44 9.16
CA GLY A 87 -7.95 -4.25 9.88
C GLY A 87 -8.20 -5.74 9.69
N ILE A 88 -9.46 -6.16 9.75
CA ILE A 88 -9.85 -7.56 9.49
C ILE A 88 -9.48 -7.97 8.07
N LEU A 89 -9.78 -7.13 7.08
CA LEU A 89 -9.45 -7.39 5.67
C LEU A 89 -7.92 -7.45 5.48
N ALA A 90 -7.21 -6.48 6.03
CA ALA A 90 -5.76 -6.41 5.94
C ALA A 90 -5.08 -7.63 6.59
N LEU A 91 -5.54 -8.00 7.79
CA LEU A 91 -5.01 -9.15 8.53
C LEU A 91 -5.32 -10.47 7.80
N SER A 92 -6.52 -10.61 7.23
CA SER A 92 -6.89 -11.77 6.41
C SER A 92 -5.95 -11.93 5.21
N HIS A 93 -5.70 -10.84 4.47
CA HIS A 93 -4.77 -10.82 3.34
C HIS A 93 -3.31 -11.14 3.75
N THR A 94 -2.90 -10.68 4.93
CA THR A 94 -1.57 -10.99 5.47
C THR A 94 -1.43 -12.47 5.85
N ILE A 95 -2.47 -13.07 6.43
CA ILE A 95 -2.46 -14.47 6.92
C ILE A 95 -2.66 -15.48 5.78
N SER A 96 -3.40 -15.15 4.71
CA SER A 96 -3.72 -16.07 3.60
C SER A 96 -2.50 -16.85 3.05
N PRO A 97 -1.37 -16.20 2.67
CA PRO A 97 -0.19 -16.94 2.20
C PRO A 97 0.48 -17.79 3.28
N MET A 98 0.41 -17.38 4.55
CA MET A 98 0.91 -18.19 5.67
C MET A 98 0.05 -19.45 5.84
N MET A 99 -1.26 -19.30 5.68
CA MET A 99 -2.21 -20.39 5.85
C MET A 99 -2.10 -21.45 4.76
N ASN A 100 -1.75 -21.05 3.53
CA ASN A 100 -1.41 -21.98 2.43
C ASN A 100 -0.22 -22.89 2.75
N ARG A 101 0.69 -22.49 3.64
CA ARG A 101 1.83 -23.30 4.08
C ARG A 101 1.48 -24.25 5.24
N PHE A 102 0.53 -23.85 6.10
CA PHE A 102 0.15 -24.61 7.29
C PHE A 102 -0.99 -25.61 7.04
N PHE A 103 -1.87 -25.37 6.05
CA PHE A 103 -2.94 -26.31 5.74
C PHE A 103 -2.43 -27.50 4.91
N PRO A 104 -2.76 -28.75 5.30
CA PRO A 104 -2.42 -29.92 4.51
C PRO A 104 -3.13 -29.87 3.14
N ALA A 105 -2.46 -30.38 2.11
CA ALA A 105 -2.96 -30.43 0.72
C ALA A 105 -4.30 -31.17 0.54
N ASN A 106 -4.81 -31.80 1.60
CA ASN A 106 -6.06 -32.57 1.62
C ASN A 106 -7.32 -31.73 1.89
N PHE A 107 -7.19 -30.43 2.20
CA PHE A 107 -8.37 -29.56 2.32
C PHE A 107 -8.88 -29.16 0.94
N PRO A 108 -10.15 -29.44 0.58
CA PRO A 108 -10.68 -29.10 -0.73
C PRO A 108 -10.72 -27.57 -0.86
N ASN A 109 -9.87 -27.01 -1.73
CA ASN A 109 -9.95 -25.60 -2.06
C ASN A 109 -11.11 -25.39 -3.03
N LYS A 110 -12.28 -25.07 -2.49
CA LYS A 110 -13.42 -24.64 -3.31
C LYS A 110 -13.29 -23.14 -3.53
N GLN A 111 -13.13 -22.77 -4.79
CA GLN A 111 -13.15 -21.40 -5.28
C GLN A 111 -14.61 -20.99 -5.44
N TYR A 112 -15.01 -19.91 -4.79
CA TYR A 112 -16.31 -19.29 -4.94
C TYR A 112 -16.14 -18.02 -5.76
N GLN A 113 -16.98 -17.82 -6.77
CA GLN A 113 -16.98 -16.61 -7.58
C GLN A 113 -18.28 -15.85 -7.31
N LEU A 114 -18.15 -14.59 -6.89
CA LEU A 114 -19.26 -13.68 -6.70
C LEU A 114 -19.27 -12.71 -7.89
N LEU A 115 -20.10 -13.05 -8.88
CA LEU A 115 -20.21 -12.29 -10.13
C LEU A 115 -21.46 -11.40 -10.08
N PHE A 116 -21.26 -10.09 -9.98
CA PHE A 116 -22.33 -9.12 -10.19
C PHE A 116 -22.30 -8.66 -11.65
N THR A 117 -23.18 -9.22 -12.46
CA THR A 117 -23.42 -8.78 -13.84
C THR A 117 -24.63 -7.86 -13.89
N GLN A 118 -24.49 -6.71 -14.56
CA GLN A 118 -25.61 -5.85 -14.90
C GLN A 118 -25.98 -6.03 -16.38
N GLY A 119 -27.26 -6.30 -16.65
CA GLY A 119 -27.80 -6.50 -18.00
C GLY A 119 -28.34 -7.92 -18.25
N SER A 120 -29.13 -8.08 -19.32
CA SER A 120 -29.63 -9.39 -19.81
C SER A 120 -29.42 -9.47 -21.33
N GLY A 121 -28.71 -10.50 -21.82
CA GLY A 121 -28.39 -10.70 -23.24
C GLY A 121 -26.91 -10.47 -23.60
N GLU A 122 -26.64 -9.96 -24.82
CA GLU A 122 -25.28 -9.74 -25.37
C GLU A 122 -24.55 -8.52 -24.78
N SER A 123 -25.21 -7.72 -23.93
CA SER A 123 -24.63 -6.58 -23.21
C SER A 123 -24.52 -6.87 -21.70
N LYS A 124 -23.80 -7.93 -21.35
CA LYS A 124 -23.44 -8.22 -19.94
C LYS A 124 -22.17 -7.45 -19.60
N GLU A 125 -22.30 -6.44 -18.75
CA GLU A 125 -21.14 -5.81 -18.12
C GLU A 125 -20.91 -6.47 -16.77
N GLU A 126 -19.71 -7.01 -16.57
CA GLU A 126 -19.24 -7.53 -15.29
C GLU A 126 -18.80 -6.34 -14.43
N ILE A 127 -19.56 -5.99 -13.39
CA ILE A 127 -19.26 -4.84 -12.55
C ILE A 127 -18.32 -5.22 -11.41
N VAL A 128 -18.54 -6.41 -10.81
CA VAL A 128 -17.69 -6.94 -9.76
C VAL A 128 -17.53 -8.44 -9.98
N ASN A 129 -16.30 -8.88 -10.21
CA ASN A 129 -15.91 -10.29 -10.17
C ASN A 129 -15.01 -10.48 -8.95
N TYR A 130 -15.60 -10.97 -7.85
CA TYR A 130 -14.87 -11.23 -6.62
C TYR A 130 -14.74 -12.73 -6.41
N GLU A 131 -13.52 -13.25 -6.55
CA GLU A 131 -13.21 -14.64 -6.29
C GLU A 131 -12.71 -14.78 -4.84
N PHE A 132 -13.29 -15.70 -4.08
CA PHE A 132 -12.84 -15.99 -2.72
C PHE A 132 -12.74 -17.49 -2.49
N ASP A 133 -11.64 -17.90 -1.86
CA ASP A 133 -11.42 -19.30 -1.52
C ASP A 133 -11.98 -19.62 -0.13
N THR A 134 -12.22 -20.92 0.10
CA THR A 134 -12.57 -21.42 1.44
C THR A 134 -11.52 -21.05 2.49
N LYS A 135 -10.26 -20.91 2.06
CA LYS A 135 -9.14 -20.48 2.89
C LYS A 135 -9.27 -19.01 3.28
N ASP A 136 -9.62 -18.13 2.36
CA ASP A 136 -9.78 -16.71 2.68
C ASP A 136 -10.92 -16.49 3.66
N LEU A 137 -11.99 -17.30 3.59
CA LEU A 137 -13.08 -17.26 4.58
C LEU A 137 -12.62 -17.67 5.98
N VAL A 138 -11.74 -18.67 6.10
CA VAL A 138 -11.15 -19.08 7.39
C VAL A 138 -10.20 -18.01 7.92
N CYS A 139 -9.37 -17.40 7.07
CA CYS A 139 -8.53 -16.26 7.42
C CYS A 139 -9.37 -15.07 7.92
N LEU A 140 -10.50 -14.80 7.26
CA LEU A 140 -11.41 -13.72 7.63
C LEU A 140 -12.07 -13.98 8.99
N ALA A 141 -12.50 -15.22 9.25
CA ALA A 141 -13.07 -15.63 10.53
C ALA A 141 -12.05 -15.49 11.68
N LEU A 142 -10.82 -15.97 11.48
CA LEU A 142 -9.74 -15.83 12.46
C LEU A 142 -9.40 -14.36 12.73
N SER A 143 -9.31 -13.56 11.66
CA SER A 143 -9.03 -12.11 11.76
C SER A 143 -10.14 -11.37 12.50
N SER A 144 -11.39 -11.79 12.32
CA SER A 144 -12.55 -11.25 13.01
C SER A 144 -12.52 -11.53 14.51
N VAL A 145 -12.04 -12.70 14.95
CA VAL A 145 -11.84 -12.99 16.38
C VAL A 145 -10.83 -12.02 17.01
N VAL A 146 -9.71 -11.77 16.33
CA VAL A 146 -8.72 -10.79 16.79
C VAL A 146 -9.29 -9.37 16.79
N GLY A 147 -10.09 -9.01 15.79
CA GLY A 147 -10.79 -7.73 15.74
C GLY A 147 -11.74 -7.54 16.92
N VAL A 148 -12.58 -8.53 17.22
CA VAL A 148 -13.52 -8.43 18.34
C VAL A 148 -12.75 -8.31 19.66
N TRP A 149 -11.63 -9.03 19.80
CA TRP A 149 -10.75 -8.88 20.95
C TRP A 149 -10.18 -7.45 21.07
N TYR A 150 -9.80 -6.83 19.96
CA TYR A 150 -9.39 -5.42 19.93
C TYR A 150 -10.51 -4.47 20.35
N LEU A 151 -11.75 -4.64 19.85
CA LEU A 151 -12.86 -3.77 20.23
C LEU A 151 -13.22 -3.86 21.72
N LEU A 152 -13.17 -5.07 22.29
CA LEU A 152 -13.57 -5.29 23.68
C LEU A 152 -12.51 -4.84 24.70
N ARG A 153 -11.22 -4.93 24.36
CA ARG A 153 -10.14 -4.74 25.33
C ARG A 153 -9.12 -3.68 24.94
N LYS A 154 -9.14 -3.19 23.69
CA LYS A 154 -8.15 -2.26 23.11
C LYS A 154 -6.70 -2.66 23.43
N HIS A 155 -6.42 -3.96 23.44
CA HIS A 155 -5.09 -4.47 23.79
C HIS A 155 -4.04 -4.01 22.79
N TRP A 156 -2.87 -3.61 23.31
CA TRP A 156 -1.74 -3.14 22.52
C TRP A 156 -1.22 -4.20 21.52
N ILE A 157 -1.33 -5.49 21.86
CA ILE A 157 -0.93 -6.60 20.99
C ILE A 157 -1.82 -6.65 19.74
N ALA A 158 -3.14 -6.57 19.93
CA ALA A 158 -4.09 -6.59 18.81
C ALA A 158 -3.94 -5.33 17.94
N ASN A 159 -3.71 -4.18 18.57
CA ASN A 159 -3.34 -2.94 17.89
C ASN A 159 -2.10 -3.11 17.00
N ASN A 160 -1.03 -3.68 17.56
CA ASN A 160 0.21 -3.89 16.81
C ASN A 160 0.06 -4.92 15.70
N LEU A 161 -0.77 -5.95 15.89
CA LEU A 161 -1.05 -6.93 14.84
C LEU A 161 -1.73 -6.27 13.64
N PHE A 162 -2.73 -5.42 13.88
CA PHE A 162 -3.36 -4.62 12.82
C PHE A 162 -2.38 -3.64 12.19
N GLY A 163 -1.57 -2.94 13.00
CA GLY A 163 -0.55 -2.03 12.51
C GLY A 163 0.46 -2.72 11.58
N LEU A 164 0.95 -3.90 11.98
CA LEU A 164 1.86 -4.71 11.16
C LEU A 164 1.21 -5.18 9.86
N ALA A 165 -0.05 -5.62 9.91
CA ALA A 165 -0.80 -6.02 8.72
C ALA A 165 -1.01 -4.84 7.75
N PHE A 166 -1.39 -3.67 8.26
CA PHE A 166 -1.50 -2.45 7.45
C PHE A 166 -0.16 -2.03 6.87
N SER A 167 0.92 -2.08 7.66
CA SER A 167 2.25 -1.71 7.16
C SER A 167 2.73 -2.67 6.07
N LEU A 168 2.55 -3.97 6.26
CA LEU A 168 2.94 -4.98 5.28
C LEU A 168 2.15 -4.83 3.98
N ASN A 169 0.82 -4.75 4.06
CA ASN A 169 -0.03 -4.58 2.88
C ASN A 169 0.24 -3.22 2.19
N GLY A 170 0.52 -2.17 2.96
CA GLY A 170 0.91 -0.87 2.40
C GLY A 170 2.18 -0.94 1.56
N VAL A 171 3.22 -1.62 2.05
CA VAL A 171 4.49 -1.82 1.30
C VAL A 171 4.32 -2.81 0.15
N GLU A 172 3.41 -3.77 0.25
CA GLU A 172 3.12 -4.76 -0.80
C GLU A 172 2.32 -4.17 -1.97
N LEU A 173 1.27 -3.40 -1.69
CA LEU A 173 0.27 -2.97 -2.67
C LEU A 173 0.57 -1.62 -3.32
N LEU A 174 1.23 -0.70 -2.62
CA LEU A 174 1.54 0.63 -3.15
C LEU A 174 2.85 0.58 -3.92
N HIS A 175 2.79 0.71 -5.25
CA HIS A 175 3.96 0.60 -6.12
C HIS A 175 4.33 1.98 -6.66
N LEU A 176 5.58 2.38 -6.47
CA LEU A 176 6.12 3.55 -7.15
C LEU A 176 6.50 3.15 -8.58
N ASN A 177 6.19 4.01 -9.55
CA ASN A 177 6.59 3.80 -10.93
C ASN A 177 8.10 3.98 -11.12
N ASN A 178 8.66 5.08 -10.60
CA ASN A 178 10.04 5.50 -10.83
C ASN A 178 10.72 5.94 -9.51
N VAL A 179 12.06 5.90 -9.47
CA VAL A 179 12.84 6.37 -8.31
C VAL A 179 12.62 7.87 -8.07
N SER A 180 12.48 8.66 -9.13
CA SER A 180 12.12 10.08 -9.07
C SER A 180 10.83 10.33 -8.31
N THR A 181 9.80 9.50 -8.52
CA THR A 181 8.52 9.60 -7.82
C THR A 181 8.68 9.31 -6.33
N GLY A 182 9.51 8.33 -5.98
CA GLY A 182 9.90 8.09 -4.59
C GLY A 182 10.60 9.27 -3.94
N CYS A 183 11.54 9.91 -4.64
CA CYS A 183 12.22 11.12 -4.15
C CYS A 183 11.26 12.29 -3.98
N ILE A 184 10.30 12.49 -4.89
CA ILE A 184 9.26 13.53 -4.79
C ILE A 184 8.35 13.26 -3.59
N LEU A 185 7.87 12.02 -3.41
CA LEU A 185 7.02 11.62 -2.30
C LEU A 185 7.71 11.83 -0.95
N LEU A 186 8.92 11.28 -0.80
CA LEU A 186 9.71 11.38 0.44
C LEU A 186 10.13 12.84 0.72
N GLY A 187 10.55 13.59 -0.30
CA GLY A 187 10.91 15.00 -0.17
C GLY A 187 9.71 15.88 0.19
N GLY A 188 8.55 15.62 -0.39
CA GLY A 188 7.31 16.31 -0.04
C GLY A 188 6.87 16.01 1.40
N LEU A 189 6.98 14.75 1.82
CA LEU A 189 6.64 14.34 3.19
C LEU A 189 7.65 14.82 4.24
N PHE A 190 8.92 14.99 3.88
CA PHE A 190 9.91 15.66 4.72
C PHE A 190 9.46 17.09 5.07
N ILE A 191 9.04 17.88 4.07
CA ILE A 191 8.57 19.25 4.29
C ILE A 191 7.27 19.25 5.11
N TYR A 192 6.35 18.34 4.79
CA TYR A 192 5.11 18.15 5.54
C TYR A 192 5.34 17.92 7.03
N ASP A 193 6.21 16.96 7.37
CA ASP A 193 6.46 16.56 8.76
C ASP A 193 7.11 17.71 9.53
N VAL A 194 8.09 18.40 8.94
CA VAL A 194 8.71 19.60 9.53
C VAL A 194 7.68 20.70 9.80
N PHE A 195 6.81 21.00 8.83
CA PHE A 195 5.81 22.04 8.97
C PHE A 195 4.77 21.70 10.04
N TRP A 196 4.22 20.48 10.04
CA TRP A 196 3.14 20.11 10.96
C TRP A 196 3.61 19.76 12.37
N VAL A 197 4.85 19.29 12.54
CA VAL A 197 5.44 18.99 13.86
C VAL A 197 5.99 20.24 14.53
N PHE A 198 6.76 21.08 13.83
CA PHE A 198 7.37 22.27 14.43
C PHE A 198 6.56 23.54 14.26
N GLY A 199 5.82 23.68 13.15
CA GLY A 199 5.10 24.91 12.83
C GLY A 199 3.75 25.05 13.53
N THR A 200 3.09 23.96 13.91
CA THR A 200 1.74 24.01 14.49
C THR A 200 1.50 22.94 15.57
N ASN A 201 0.52 23.16 16.45
CA ASN A 201 0.10 22.16 17.45
C ASN A 201 -0.91 21.13 16.91
N VAL A 202 -1.23 21.17 15.62
CA VAL A 202 -2.32 20.38 15.02
C VAL A 202 -1.97 18.89 15.02
N MET A 203 -0.79 18.51 14.55
CA MET A 203 -0.38 17.10 14.48
C MET A 203 -0.36 16.45 15.87
N VAL A 204 0.18 17.16 16.88
CA VAL A 204 0.21 16.67 18.26
C VAL A 204 -1.20 16.53 18.84
N THR A 205 -2.10 17.48 18.56
CA THR A 205 -3.48 17.44 19.07
C THR A 205 -4.25 16.28 18.45
N VAL A 206 -4.12 16.08 17.13
CA VAL A 206 -4.74 14.95 16.43
C VAL A 206 -4.16 13.63 16.94
N ALA A 207 -2.84 13.50 17.06
CA ALA A 207 -2.19 12.28 17.53
C ALA A 207 -2.58 11.88 18.96
N LYS A 208 -2.89 12.87 19.83
CA LYS A 208 -3.37 12.63 21.20
C LYS A 208 -4.87 12.31 21.27
N SER A 209 -5.67 12.89 20.38
CA SER A 209 -7.13 12.70 20.38
C SER A 209 -7.57 11.43 19.66
N PHE A 210 -6.67 10.83 18.88
CA PHE A 210 -6.95 9.73 17.96
C PHE A 210 -6.57 8.36 18.55
N GLU A 211 -7.56 7.51 18.80
CA GLU A 211 -7.41 6.15 19.36
C GLU A 211 -7.75 5.05 18.34
N ALA A 212 -6.93 4.87 17.31
CA ALA A 212 -7.08 3.75 16.37
C ALA A 212 -5.72 3.15 15.97
N PRO A 213 -5.70 1.98 15.30
CA PRO A 213 -4.48 1.23 14.99
C PRO A 213 -3.70 1.85 13.81
N ILE A 214 -3.29 3.10 13.99
CA ILE A 214 -2.45 3.88 13.05
C ILE A 214 -1.01 4.05 13.60
N LYS A 215 -0.72 3.42 14.74
CA LYS A 215 0.61 3.46 15.36
C LYS A 215 0.94 2.12 16.00
N LEU A 216 2.21 1.73 15.93
CA LEU A 216 2.74 0.66 16.75
C LEU A 216 3.06 1.22 18.13
N VAL A 217 2.72 0.45 19.17
CA VAL A 217 2.93 0.84 20.55
C VAL A 217 3.65 -0.26 21.30
N PHE A 218 4.66 0.10 22.11
CA PHE A 218 5.32 -0.88 22.97
C PHE A 218 5.50 -0.33 24.39
N PRO A 219 5.12 -1.08 25.43
CA PRO A 219 5.23 -0.63 26.81
C PRO A 219 6.69 -0.42 27.23
N GLN A 220 7.04 0.80 27.66
CA GLN A 220 8.36 1.15 28.17
C GLN A 220 8.60 0.62 29.58
N ASP A 221 7.51 0.45 30.35
CA ASP A 221 7.55 -0.03 31.73
C ASP A 221 7.32 -1.54 31.82
N LEU A 222 7.44 -2.29 30.71
CA LEU A 222 7.18 -3.74 30.69
C LEU A 222 8.01 -4.50 31.73
N LEU A 223 9.24 -4.04 31.98
CA LEU A 223 10.18 -4.66 32.91
C LEU A 223 9.87 -4.32 34.38
N GLU A 224 9.17 -3.22 34.65
CA GLU A 224 8.81 -2.76 36.00
C GLU A 224 7.37 -3.14 36.39
N LYS A 225 6.42 -3.05 35.47
CA LYS A 225 4.97 -3.22 35.70
C LYS A 225 4.34 -4.41 34.96
N GLY A 226 5.13 -5.17 34.20
CA GLY A 226 4.60 -6.27 33.40
C GLY A 226 3.62 -5.80 32.32
N LEU A 227 2.52 -6.53 32.14
CA LEU A 227 1.55 -6.26 31.06
C LEU A 227 0.63 -5.04 31.31
N ASP A 228 0.64 -4.47 32.53
CA ASP A 228 -0.15 -3.30 32.93
C ASP A 228 0.67 -1.98 32.91
N ALA A 229 1.54 -1.84 31.91
CA ALA A 229 2.36 -0.64 31.75
C ALA A 229 1.55 0.57 31.26
N ASP A 230 1.82 1.75 31.81
CA ASP A 230 1.10 3.00 31.48
C ASP A 230 1.81 3.83 30.40
N ASN A 231 3.15 3.72 30.29
CA ASN A 231 3.95 4.48 29.34
C ASN A 231 4.28 3.65 28.10
N PHE A 232 3.85 4.12 26.93
CA PHE A 232 4.09 3.46 25.65
C PHE A 232 5.01 4.27 24.76
N ALA A 233 6.04 3.62 24.22
CA ALA A 233 6.75 4.13 23.05
C ALA A 233 5.84 3.95 21.83
N MET A 234 5.82 4.93 20.93
CA MET A 234 4.94 4.94 19.78
C MET A 234 5.73 5.18 18.49
N LEU A 235 5.37 4.48 17.42
CA LEU A 235 5.92 4.69 16.08
C LEU A 235 4.76 4.76 15.07
N GLY A 236 4.73 5.80 14.24
CA GLY A 236 3.68 5.99 13.25
C GLY A 236 3.80 4.99 12.10
N LEU A 237 2.68 4.45 11.61
CA LEU A 237 2.72 3.55 10.44
C LEU A 237 3.25 4.25 9.19
N GLY A 238 3.04 5.57 9.06
CA GLY A 238 3.58 6.36 7.94
C GLY A 238 5.11 6.31 7.88
N ASP A 239 5.78 6.30 9.03
CA ASP A 239 7.25 6.24 9.13
C ASP A 239 7.82 4.86 8.78
N ILE A 240 6.95 3.85 8.67
CA ILE A 240 7.29 2.49 8.25
C ILE A 240 6.94 2.31 6.77
N VAL A 241 5.70 2.63 6.41
CA VAL A 241 5.14 2.39 5.08
C VAL A 241 5.80 3.26 4.03
N ILE A 242 5.94 4.57 4.27
CA ILE A 242 6.44 5.50 3.24
C ILE A 242 7.90 5.17 2.86
N PRO A 243 8.86 5.05 3.80
CA PRO A 243 10.20 4.59 3.45
C PRO A 243 10.20 3.14 2.93
N GLY A 244 9.33 2.28 3.47
CA GLY A 244 9.20 0.88 3.05
C GLY A 244 8.83 0.71 1.59
N ILE A 245 7.91 1.52 1.07
CA ILE A 245 7.53 1.52 -0.37
C ILE A 245 8.74 1.90 -1.24
N PHE A 246 9.54 2.88 -0.81
CA PHE A 246 10.77 3.26 -1.53
C PHE A 246 11.84 2.15 -1.49
N ILE A 247 12.02 1.50 -0.35
CA ILE A 247 12.93 0.35 -0.22
C ILE A 247 12.47 -0.82 -1.12
N ALA A 248 11.16 -1.05 -1.19
CA ALA A 248 10.58 -2.06 -2.09
C ALA A 248 10.81 -1.71 -3.56
N LEU A 249 10.76 -0.43 -3.95
CA LEU A 249 11.11 0.01 -5.30
C LEU A 249 12.57 -0.30 -5.62
N LEU A 250 13.48 -0.01 -4.69
CA LEU A 250 14.91 -0.29 -4.87
C LEU A 250 15.23 -1.78 -4.95
N LEU A 251 14.47 -2.64 -4.28
CA LEU A 251 14.56 -4.08 -4.47
C LEU A 251 14.14 -4.51 -5.88
N ARG A 252 13.07 -3.92 -6.44
CA ARG A 252 12.68 -4.20 -7.83
C ARG A 252 13.73 -3.71 -8.82
N PHE A 253 14.35 -2.57 -8.55
CA PHE A 253 15.47 -2.06 -9.32
C PHE A 253 16.68 -3.00 -9.25
N ASP A 254 17.09 -3.48 -8.07
CA ASP A 254 18.16 -4.48 -7.95
C ASP A 254 17.90 -5.73 -8.81
N ILE A 255 16.65 -6.20 -8.84
CA ILE A 255 16.25 -7.37 -9.63
C ILE A 255 16.24 -7.04 -11.14
N SER A 256 15.87 -5.82 -11.53
CA SER A 256 15.84 -5.40 -12.94
C SER A 256 17.25 -5.29 -13.54
N LEU A 257 18.26 -4.96 -12.73
CA LEU A 257 19.67 -5.00 -13.11
C LEU A 257 20.19 -6.40 -13.46
N LYS A 258 19.42 -7.47 -13.17
CA LYS A 258 19.79 -8.88 -13.38
C LYS A 258 21.11 -9.28 -12.72
N LYS A 259 21.55 -8.54 -11.71
CA LYS A 259 22.70 -8.88 -10.86
C LYS A 259 22.17 -9.76 -9.72
N ASN A 260 22.88 -10.84 -9.38
CA ASN A 260 22.53 -11.71 -8.24
C ASN A 260 22.76 -11.04 -6.86
N THR A 261 22.75 -9.72 -6.79
CA THR A 261 23.07 -8.93 -5.60
C THR A 261 21.98 -7.90 -5.36
N HIS A 262 21.36 -7.94 -4.18
CA HIS A 262 20.37 -6.94 -3.75
C HIS A 262 21.05 -5.76 -3.04
N THR A 263 21.95 -5.07 -3.75
CA THR A 263 22.84 -4.07 -3.14
C THR A 263 22.05 -2.85 -2.67
N TYR A 264 21.16 -2.32 -3.50
CA TYR A 264 20.38 -1.13 -3.19
C TYR A 264 19.35 -1.40 -2.10
N PHE A 265 18.71 -2.57 -2.11
CA PHE A 265 17.82 -3.01 -1.05
C PHE A 265 18.51 -3.05 0.30
N TYR A 266 19.63 -3.78 0.43
CA TYR A 266 20.34 -3.87 1.71
C TYR A 266 20.90 -2.52 2.16
N THR A 267 21.42 -1.71 1.22
CA THR A 267 21.90 -0.36 1.52
C THR A 267 20.78 0.51 2.08
N SER A 268 19.60 0.49 1.46
CA SER A 268 18.44 1.27 1.90
C SER A 268 17.85 0.76 3.20
N PHE A 269 17.86 -0.56 3.40
CA PHE A 269 17.39 -1.18 4.63
C PHE A 269 18.28 -0.81 5.82
N VAL A 270 19.60 -0.81 5.63
CA VAL A 270 20.56 -0.31 6.63
C VAL A 270 20.38 1.20 6.85
N ALA A 271 20.14 1.96 5.78
CA ALA A 271 19.88 3.40 5.90
C ALA A 271 18.60 3.71 6.70
N TYR A 272 17.56 2.89 6.55
CA TYR A 272 16.34 2.99 7.36
C TYR A 272 16.63 2.71 8.85
N ILE A 273 17.37 1.63 9.16
CA ILE A 273 17.78 1.31 10.53
C ILE A 273 18.59 2.47 11.12
N PHE A 274 19.53 3.01 10.36
CA PHE A 274 20.35 4.15 10.77
C PHE A 274 19.50 5.40 11.02
N GLY A 275 18.60 5.74 10.10
CA GLY A 275 17.70 6.89 10.23
C GLY A 275 16.78 6.77 11.43
N LEU A 276 16.14 5.61 11.64
CA LEU A 276 15.29 5.34 12.80
C LEU A 276 16.08 5.30 14.11
N GLY A 277 17.31 4.78 14.10
CA GLY A 277 18.20 4.84 15.25
C GLY A 277 18.55 6.28 15.61
N LEU A 278 18.81 7.13 14.61
CA LEU A 278 19.09 8.54 14.80
C LEU A 278 17.88 9.31 15.35
N THR A 279 16.66 9.06 14.85
CA THR A 279 15.43 9.67 15.42
C THR A 279 15.30 9.35 16.90
N ILE A 280 15.43 8.06 17.27
CA ILE A 280 15.33 7.60 18.66
C ILE A 280 16.43 8.24 19.52
N PHE A 281 17.66 8.29 19.03
CA PHE A 281 18.79 8.88 19.73
C PHE A 281 18.56 10.37 20.03
N ILE A 282 18.14 11.15 19.04
CA ILE A 282 17.90 12.59 19.24
C ILE A 282 16.67 12.79 20.14
N MET A 283 15.59 12.04 19.96
CA MET A 283 14.43 12.09 20.87
C MET A 283 14.82 11.76 22.32
N HIS A 284 15.75 10.82 22.52
CA HIS A 284 16.22 10.46 23.85
C HIS A 284 17.02 11.59 24.52
N ILE A 285 17.85 12.31 23.76
CA ILE A 285 18.66 13.44 24.27
C ILE A 285 17.77 14.65 24.56
N PHE A 286 16.95 15.05 23.59
CA PHE A 286 16.21 16.31 23.65
C PHE A 286 14.88 16.19 24.42
N LYS A 287 14.45 14.98 24.78
CA LYS A 287 13.18 14.68 25.48
C LYS A 287 11.95 15.34 24.85
N HIS A 288 12.04 15.63 23.56
CA HIS A 288 11.00 16.25 22.75
C HIS A 288 10.68 15.34 21.56
N ALA A 289 9.41 15.24 21.21
CA ALA A 289 8.98 14.55 20.01
C ALA A 289 9.49 15.30 18.78
N GLN A 290 10.12 14.57 17.86
CA GLN A 290 10.67 15.11 16.64
C GLN A 290 10.05 14.42 15.42
N PRO A 291 9.98 15.11 14.27
CA PRO A 291 9.52 14.52 13.02
C PRO A 291 10.45 13.37 12.63
N ALA A 292 9.93 12.15 12.51
CA ALA A 292 10.74 10.98 12.21
C ALA A 292 11.28 11.03 10.77
N LEU A 293 10.49 11.55 9.84
CA LEU A 293 10.88 11.68 8.43
C LEU A 293 12.03 12.66 8.22
N LEU A 294 12.27 13.57 9.18
CA LEU A 294 13.41 14.50 9.15
C LEU A 294 14.75 13.78 9.01
N TYR A 295 14.89 12.62 9.66
CA TYR A 295 16.13 11.84 9.65
C TYR A 295 16.04 10.62 8.72
N LEU A 296 14.86 10.01 8.60
CA LEU A 296 14.64 8.86 7.73
C LEU A 296 14.80 9.20 6.24
N VAL A 297 14.21 10.31 5.78
CA VAL A 297 14.24 10.70 4.36
C VAL A 297 15.67 10.93 3.84
N PRO A 298 16.51 11.77 4.47
CA PRO A 298 17.88 11.98 3.97
C PRO A 298 18.73 10.71 4.03
N ALA A 299 18.53 9.84 5.04
CA ALA A 299 19.22 8.56 5.09
C ALA A 299 18.78 7.62 3.95
N CYS A 300 17.47 7.41 3.78
CA CYS A 300 16.90 6.47 2.82
C CYS A 300 17.16 6.89 1.36
N ILE A 301 17.24 8.18 1.06
CA ILE A 301 17.61 8.66 -0.29
C ILE A 301 19.13 8.73 -0.44
N GLY A 302 19.84 9.25 0.57
CA GLY A 302 21.25 9.58 0.49
C GLY A 302 22.16 8.35 0.38
N PHE A 303 21.93 7.31 1.17
CA PHE A 303 22.79 6.12 1.18
C PHE A 303 22.75 5.37 -0.15
N PRO A 304 21.57 5.03 -0.72
CA PRO A 304 21.49 4.36 -2.02
C PRO A 304 22.03 5.23 -3.16
N LEU A 305 21.80 6.55 -3.10
CA LEU A 305 22.33 7.49 -4.09
C LEU A 305 23.86 7.56 -4.04
N LEU A 306 24.46 7.54 -2.85
CA LEU A 306 25.91 7.51 -2.68
C LEU A 306 26.51 6.22 -3.25
N VAL A 307 25.87 5.08 -3.01
CA VAL A 307 26.28 3.79 -3.60
C VAL A 307 26.12 3.81 -5.12
N ALA A 308 25.01 4.35 -5.64
CA ALA A 308 24.81 4.50 -7.08
C ALA A 308 25.87 5.41 -7.71
N LEU A 309 26.26 6.49 -7.03
CA LEU A 309 27.31 7.40 -7.46
C LEU A 309 28.67 6.70 -7.48
N ALA A 310 29.01 5.94 -6.44
CA ALA A 310 30.25 5.18 -6.38
C ALA A 310 30.34 4.09 -7.47
N LYS A 311 29.19 3.52 -7.87
CA LYS A 311 29.11 2.50 -8.93
C LYS A 311 28.92 3.08 -10.34
N GLY A 312 28.63 4.37 -10.47
CA GLY A 312 28.29 5.00 -11.75
C GLY A 312 26.91 4.61 -12.31
N GLU A 313 26.01 4.07 -11.48
CA GLU A 313 24.69 3.53 -11.87
C GLU A 313 23.55 4.54 -11.63
N VAL A 314 23.86 5.82 -11.36
CA VAL A 314 22.87 6.86 -11.02
C VAL A 314 21.86 7.08 -12.15
N THR A 315 22.34 7.20 -13.39
CA THR A 315 21.45 7.43 -14.55
C THR A 315 20.49 6.26 -14.74
N GLU A 316 20.98 5.03 -14.58
CA GLU A 316 20.18 3.81 -14.69
C GLU A 316 19.11 3.73 -13.58
N MET A 317 19.47 4.12 -12.36
CA MET A 317 18.55 4.18 -11.22
C MET A 317 17.40 5.18 -11.44
N PHE A 318 17.68 6.36 -12.00
CA PHE A 318 16.66 7.37 -12.27
C PHE A 318 15.86 7.11 -13.56
N SER A 319 16.44 6.40 -14.53
CA SER A 319 15.74 5.96 -15.74
C SER A 319 14.90 4.70 -15.55
N TYR A 320 15.01 4.04 -14.40
CA TYR A 320 14.24 2.86 -14.11
C TYR A 320 12.74 3.18 -14.00
N GLU A 321 11.96 2.52 -14.84
CA GLU A 321 10.50 2.51 -14.79
C GLU A 321 10.00 1.09 -14.51
N SER A 322 9.18 0.94 -13.47
CA SER A 322 8.55 -0.32 -13.13
C SER A 322 7.58 -0.74 -14.23
N SER A 323 7.77 -1.93 -14.82
CA SER A 323 7.05 -2.40 -16.01
C SER A 323 5.55 -2.70 -15.82
N ALA A 324 4.93 -2.21 -14.74
CA ALA A 324 3.48 -2.25 -14.55
C ALA A 324 2.71 -1.41 -15.59
N GLU A 325 3.40 -0.59 -16.39
CA GLU A 325 2.78 0.25 -17.43
C GLU A 325 2.67 -0.43 -18.82
N ILE A 326 3.19 -1.65 -19.02
CA ILE A 326 3.06 -2.34 -20.32
C ILE A 326 1.85 -3.27 -20.33
N LEU A 327 0.65 -2.68 -20.25
CA LEU A 327 -0.52 -3.25 -20.93
C LEU A 327 -0.58 -2.63 -22.33
N PRO A 328 -0.60 -3.44 -23.41
CA PRO A 328 -0.72 -2.90 -24.75
C PRO A 328 -2.15 -2.35 -24.95
N HIS A 329 -2.21 -1.04 -25.24
CA HIS A 329 -3.35 -0.32 -25.82
C HIS A 329 -4.56 -0.04 -24.91
N THR A 330 -4.52 1.10 -24.23
CA THR A 330 -5.66 2.03 -24.23
C THR A 330 -5.23 3.24 -25.08
N PRO A 331 -5.81 3.48 -26.27
CA PRO A 331 -5.41 4.64 -27.06
C PRO A 331 -5.73 5.90 -26.28
N ARG A 332 -4.70 6.74 -26.06
CA ARG A 332 -4.86 8.12 -25.62
C ARG A 332 -5.84 8.81 -26.57
N LEU A 333 -7.04 9.12 -26.09
CA LEU A 333 -7.96 10.05 -26.76
C LEU A 333 -7.37 11.46 -26.63
N THR A 334 -6.38 11.79 -27.45
CA THR A 334 -5.86 13.15 -27.64
C THR A 334 -6.54 13.89 -28.79
N HIS A 335 -7.72 13.44 -29.23
CA HIS A 335 -8.56 14.19 -30.16
C HIS A 335 -10.03 14.03 -29.78
N PHE A 336 -10.66 15.14 -29.37
CA PHE A 336 -12.12 15.26 -29.43
C PHE A 336 -12.51 15.30 -30.92
N PRO A 337 -13.37 14.41 -31.42
CA PRO A 337 -13.93 14.59 -32.74
C PRO A 337 -14.94 15.74 -32.64
N THR A 338 -14.61 16.87 -33.26
CA THR A 338 -15.55 17.95 -33.53
C THR A 338 -16.63 17.38 -34.45
N VAL A 339 -17.85 17.22 -33.93
CA VAL A 339 -19.01 16.86 -34.75
C VAL A 339 -19.33 18.04 -35.67
N SER A 340 -19.01 17.90 -36.95
CA SER A 340 -19.43 18.79 -38.03
C SER A 340 -19.80 17.95 -39.24
N GLY A 341 -21.05 18.06 -39.70
CA GLY A 341 -21.42 17.70 -41.08
C GLY A 341 -22.64 16.80 -41.28
N SER A 342 -23.81 17.43 -41.32
CA SER A 342 -25.00 17.21 -42.19
C SER A 342 -25.69 15.84 -42.40
N PRO A 343 -27.04 15.83 -42.58
CA PRO A 343 -27.89 14.63 -42.57
C PRO A 343 -27.87 13.78 -43.86
N ALA A 344 -26.96 14.07 -44.80
CA ALA A 344 -26.99 13.46 -46.13
C ALA A 344 -26.30 12.08 -46.21
N SER A 345 -25.47 11.71 -45.23
CA SER A 345 -24.71 10.45 -45.26
C SER A 345 -25.48 9.21 -44.75
N LEU A 346 -26.67 9.40 -44.18
CA LEU A 346 -27.50 8.31 -43.66
C LEU A 346 -28.37 7.63 -44.73
N ALA A 347 -28.58 8.26 -45.90
CA ALA A 347 -29.44 7.71 -46.95
C ALA A 347 -28.77 6.59 -47.77
N ASP A 348 -27.45 6.65 -47.99
CA ASP A 348 -26.76 5.67 -48.86
C ASP A 348 -26.56 4.29 -48.21
N SER A 349 -26.62 4.19 -46.88
CA SER A 349 -26.43 2.91 -46.17
C SER A 349 -27.69 2.02 -46.13
N MET A 350 -28.87 2.54 -46.48
CA MET A 350 -30.13 1.80 -46.45
C MET A 350 -30.53 1.15 -47.78
N GLN A 351 -29.88 1.46 -48.92
CA GLN A 351 -30.25 0.90 -50.23
C GLN A 351 -29.53 -0.39 -50.63
N GLN A 352 -28.50 -0.85 -49.89
CA GLN A 352 -27.64 -1.96 -50.35
C GLN A 352 -28.09 -3.36 -49.91
N LYS A 353 -29.27 -3.53 -49.28
CA LYS A 353 -29.71 -4.82 -48.70
C LYS A 353 -30.88 -5.53 -49.39
N LEU A 354 -31.10 -5.29 -50.68
CA LEU A 354 -32.07 -6.05 -51.49
C LEU A 354 -31.49 -6.45 -52.85
N SER A 355 -30.78 -7.58 -52.88
CA SER A 355 -30.75 -8.49 -54.04
C SER A 355 -30.00 -9.77 -53.68
N CYS A 356 -30.72 -10.89 -53.63
CA CYS A 356 -30.16 -12.23 -53.50
C CYS A 356 -30.48 -13.02 -54.77
N PRO A 357 -29.52 -13.68 -55.42
CA PRO A 357 -29.82 -14.75 -56.37
C PRO A 357 -29.45 -16.14 -55.83
N ARG A 358 -30.48 -16.98 -55.80
CA ARG A 358 -30.53 -18.46 -55.79
C ARG A 358 -29.28 -19.16 -56.33
N ARG A 359 -28.67 -20.06 -55.52
CA ARG A 359 -27.64 -21.03 -55.96
C ARG A 359 -28.31 -22.32 -56.46
N ARG A 360 -28.12 -22.66 -57.74
CA ARG A 360 -28.64 -23.86 -58.42
C ARG A 360 -27.64 -25.01 -58.28
N ARG A 361 -28.14 -26.20 -57.94
CA ARG A 361 -27.39 -27.48 -57.85
C ARG A 361 -27.13 -28.00 -59.27
N GLN A 362 -25.89 -28.35 -59.62
CA GLN A 362 -25.55 -29.03 -60.87
C GLN A 362 -24.74 -30.30 -60.57
N GLN A 363 -25.24 -31.41 -61.10
CA GLN A 363 -24.64 -32.75 -61.13
C GLN A 363 -23.50 -32.80 -62.16
N SER A 364 -22.46 -33.57 -61.86
CA SER A 364 -21.37 -33.95 -62.78
C SER A 364 -21.75 -35.16 -63.63
N PRO A 365 -21.36 -35.22 -64.93
CA PRO A 365 -21.37 -36.44 -65.71
C PRO A 365 -19.99 -37.12 -65.75
N SER A 366 -20.06 -38.42 -65.99
CA SER A 366 -19.04 -39.49 -66.05
C SER A 366 -18.16 -39.51 -67.32
N ALA A 367 -16.93 -40.03 -67.17
CA ALA A 367 -16.11 -40.85 -68.09
C ALA A 367 -14.71 -41.00 -67.44
N MET A 368 -14.00 -42.14 -67.40
CA MET A 368 -13.96 -43.35 -68.22
C MET A 368 -13.55 -44.54 -67.35
#